data_AF-A0A963FTL9-F1
#
_entry.id   AF-A0A963FTL9-F1
#
_cell.length_a   1.000
_cell.length_b   1.000
_cell.length_c   1.000
_cell.angle_alpha   90.00
_cell.angle_beta   90.00
_cell.angle_gamma   90.00
#
_symmetry.space_group_name_H-M   'P 1'
#
loop_
_entity.id
_entity.type
_entity.pdbx_description
1 polymer ?
#
loop_
_entity_poly.entity_id
_entity_poly.type
_entity_poly.pdbx_seq_one_letter_code
_entity_poly.pdbx_strand_id
1 'polypeptide(L)'
;MSESADRISRDYGWQAGGAARLLFLVGILFSTFQIITASYSPLSSGIVRAVHVGFLLLLAFGLLRGAPGHPLRAGLSWLLGIAGFVLAFYHWVFEEDLILRAGDPSDLDLIVGGITLVLVFEAARRAIGIALPLICSVFLAYALFGEHLPGDLAHRGYALSQVIDQLAFGTEGIYGIPTYVSSSYIFLFILFGTFLEQAGMIRLFTDFALGTVGHTRGGPAKVSVVSSGL
;
A
#
# COMPACT_ATOMS: atom_id res chain seq x y z
N MET A 1 14.42 -14.72 -12.60
CA MET A 1 13.25 -14.50 -11.72
C MET A 1 13.32 -15.31 -10.43
N SER A 2 13.76 -16.59 -10.44
CA SER A 2 13.98 -17.33 -9.18
C SER A 2 15.10 -16.75 -8.31
N GLU A 3 16.16 -16.23 -8.92
CA GLU A 3 17.32 -15.68 -8.21
C GLU A 3 17.01 -14.39 -7.41
N SER A 4 16.04 -13.58 -7.86
CA SER A 4 15.61 -12.39 -7.10
C SER A 4 14.65 -12.74 -5.97
N ALA A 5 13.78 -13.73 -6.17
CA ALA A 5 12.87 -14.23 -5.13
C ALA A 5 13.64 -14.92 -3.99
N ASP A 6 14.67 -15.69 -4.33
CA ASP A 6 15.53 -16.38 -3.36
C ASP A 6 16.45 -15.42 -2.58
N ARG A 7 16.78 -14.26 -3.18
CA ARG A 7 17.50 -13.19 -2.48
C ARG A 7 16.60 -12.45 -1.49
N ILE A 8 15.35 -12.16 -1.86
CA ILE A 8 14.38 -11.54 -0.95
C ILE A 8 14.03 -12.47 0.21
N SER A 9 13.87 -13.78 -0.04
CA SER A 9 13.63 -14.77 1.02
C SER A 9 14.83 -14.90 1.98
N ARG A 10 16.06 -14.79 1.49
CA ARG A 10 17.28 -14.77 2.32
C ARG A 10 17.48 -13.49 3.11
N ASP A 11 17.12 -12.34 2.55
CA ASP A 11 17.33 -11.03 3.19
C ASP A 11 16.18 -10.62 4.12
N TYR A 12 14.98 -11.17 3.93
CA TYR A 12 13.77 -10.85 4.70
C TYR A 12 13.04 -12.07 5.29
N GLY A 13 13.58 -13.28 5.15
CA GLY A 13 13.07 -14.47 5.81
C GLY A 13 13.31 -14.47 7.32
N TRP A 14 12.61 -15.34 8.05
CA TRP A 14 12.70 -15.47 9.52
C TRP A 14 14.14 -15.60 10.06
N GLN A 15 15.04 -16.13 9.23
CA GLN A 15 16.45 -16.37 9.56
C GLN A 15 17.39 -15.19 9.27
N ALA A 16 16.89 -14.11 8.62
CA ALA A 16 17.71 -12.99 8.15
C ALA A 16 18.00 -11.91 9.21
N GLY A 17 17.38 -12.00 10.40
CA GLY A 17 17.62 -11.11 11.54
C GLY A 17 16.36 -10.58 12.21
N GLY A 18 16.51 -9.84 13.33
CA GLY A 18 15.37 -9.34 14.12
C GLY A 18 14.42 -8.43 13.34
N ALA A 19 14.95 -7.58 12.47
CA ALA A 19 14.14 -6.69 11.65
C ALA A 19 13.33 -7.44 10.56
N ALA A 20 13.84 -8.56 10.05
CA ALA A 20 13.11 -9.42 9.11
C ALA A 20 11.96 -10.15 9.81
N ARG A 21 12.18 -10.65 11.03
CA ARG A 21 11.12 -11.24 11.86
C ARG A 21 10.03 -10.22 12.17
N LEU A 22 10.40 -8.98 12.47
CA LEU A 22 9.42 -7.92 12.74
C LEU A 22 8.58 -7.61 11.50
N LEU A 23 9.20 -7.47 10.32
CA LEU A 23 8.48 -7.30 9.06
C LEU A 23 7.53 -8.47 8.74
N PHE A 24 7.98 -9.69 8.99
CA PHE A 24 7.15 -10.89 8.84
C PHE A 24 5.93 -10.86 9.77
N LEU A 25 6.12 -10.50 11.05
CA LEU A 25 5.02 -10.37 12.00
C LEU A 25 4.05 -9.25 11.59
N VAL A 26 4.55 -8.10 11.14
CA VAL A 26 3.71 -7.01 10.61
C VAL A 26 2.94 -7.48 9.37
N GLY A 27 3.56 -8.25 8.48
CA GLY A 27 2.91 -8.83 7.30
C GLY A 27 1.80 -9.83 7.66
N ILE A 28 2.00 -10.64 8.71
CA ILE A 28 0.95 -11.51 9.26
C ILE A 28 -0.20 -10.66 9.80
N LEU A 29 0.10 -9.68 10.66
CA LEU A 29 -0.93 -8.81 11.25
C LEU A 29 -1.73 -8.06 10.17
N PHE A 30 -1.06 -7.55 9.14
CA PHE A 30 -1.70 -6.87 8.02
C PHE A 30 -2.61 -7.82 7.24
N SER A 31 -2.12 -9.02 6.91
CA SER A 31 -2.89 -10.06 6.22
C SER A 31 -4.12 -10.49 7.02
N THR A 32 -3.94 -10.75 8.32
CA THR A 32 -5.03 -11.10 9.23
C THR A 32 -6.06 -9.98 9.31
N PHE A 33 -5.63 -8.73 9.46
CA PHE A 33 -6.53 -7.58 9.46
C PHE A 33 -7.38 -7.54 8.19
N GLN A 34 -6.74 -7.62 7.01
CA GLN A 34 -7.44 -7.56 5.72
C GLN A 34 -8.41 -8.71 5.50
N ILE A 35 -8.03 -9.95 5.86
CA ILE A 35 -8.92 -11.11 5.77
C ILE A 35 -10.14 -10.93 6.68
N ILE A 36 -9.94 -10.50 7.93
CA ILE A 36 -11.04 -10.30 8.89
C ILE A 36 -11.98 -9.20 8.37
N THR A 37 -11.44 -8.07 7.92
CA THR A 37 -12.26 -6.96 7.41
C THR A 37 -13.01 -7.34 6.15
N ALA A 38 -12.40 -8.13 5.26
CA ALA A 38 -13.07 -8.62 4.06
C ALA A 38 -14.16 -9.67 4.36
N SER A 39 -13.97 -10.49 5.41
CA SER A 39 -14.90 -11.58 5.74
C SER A 39 -16.11 -11.12 6.54
N TYR A 40 -15.93 -10.13 7.44
CA TYR A 40 -16.93 -9.76 8.43
C TYR A 40 -17.35 -8.29 8.39
N SER A 41 -16.67 -7.42 7.61
CA SER A 41 -16.87 -5.96 7.56
C SER A 41 -17.22 -5.31 8.92
N PRO A 42 -16.39 -5.49 9.96
CA PRO A 42 -16.71 -4.98 11.30
C PRO A 42 -16.46 -3.47 11.46
N LEU A 43 -15.79 -2.83 10.51
CA LEU A 43 -15.33 -1.44 10.58
C LEU A 43 -15.85 -0.63 9.38
N SER A 44 -15.94 0.68 9.56
CA SER A 44 -16.29 1.58 8.47
C SER A 44 -15.25 1.54 7.35
N SER A 45 -15.67 1.89 6.12
CA SER A 45 -14.76 1.92 4.97
C SER A 45 -13.60 2.92 5.17
N GLY A 46 -13.86 4.05 5.81
CA GLY A 46 -12.84 5.07 6.11
C GLY A 46 -11.73 4.50 7.00
N ILE A 47 -12.10 3.84 8.10
CA ILE A 47 -11.14 3.21 9.03
C ILE A 47 -10.33 2.12 8.32
N VAL A 48 -10.98 1.22 7.57
CA VAL A 48 -10.28 0.12 6.88
C VAL A 48 -9.23 0.67 5.92
N ARG A 49 -9.53 1.74 5.18
CA ARG A 49 -8.61 2.38 4.24
C ARG A 49 -7.46 3.09 4.96
N ALA A 50 -7.76 3.79 6.06
CA ALA A 50 -6.74 4.44 6.88
C ALA A 50 -5.74 3.43 7.43
N VAL A 51 -6.22 2.39 8.09
CA VAL A 51 -5.38 1.33 8.67
C VAL A 51 -4.63 0.58 7.57
N HIS A 52 -5.25 0.33 6.41
CA HIS A 52 -4.57 -0.27 5.25
C HIS A 52 -3.35 0.55 4.81
N VAL A 53 -3.52 1.87 4.62
CA VAL A 53 -2.40 2.76 4.27
C VAL A 53 -1.37 2.83 5.39
N GLY A 54 -1.79 2.84 6.66
CA GLY A 54 -0.88 2.79 7.80
C GLY A 54 0.04 1.56 7.76
N PHE A 55 -0.51 0.38 7.51
CA PHE A 55 0.28 -0.85 7.32
C PHE A 55 1.19 -0.76 6.09
N LEU A 56 0.70 -0.21 4.97
CA LEU A 56 1.51 -0.02 3.78
C LEU A 56 2.69 0.92 4.03
N LEU A 57 2.51 2.01 4.77
CA LEU A 57 3.60 2.93 5.15
C LEU A 57 4.62 2.21 6.03
N LEU A 58 4.17 1.48 7.06
CA LEU A 58 5.05 0.72 7.94
C LEU A 58 5.89 -0.31 7.18
N LEU A 59 5.25 -1.08 6.30
CA LEU A 59 5.92 -2.08 5.47
C LEU A 59 6.83 -1.42 4.43
N ALA A 60 6.38 -0.36 3.74
CA ALA A 60 7.17 0.34 2.74
C ALA A 60 8.46 0.90 3.35
N PHE A 61 8.38 1.63 4.46
CA PHE A 61 9.56 2.19 5.10
C PHE A 61 10.45 1.12 5.76
N GLY A 62 9.87 0.05 6.30
CA GLY A 62 10.62 -1.05 6.91
C GLY A 62 11.36 -1.92 5.89
N LEU A 63 10.76 -2.17 4.72
CA LEU A 63 11.35 -2.91 3.60
C LEU A 63 12.36 -2.04 2.83
N LEU A 64 12.07 -0.75 2.64
CA LEU A 64 12.90 0.20 1.89
C LEU A 64 13.86 1.00 2.79
N ARG A 65 14.30 0.40 3.90
CA ARG A 65 15.19 1.03 4.89
C ARG A 65 16.64 1.26 4.42
N GLY A 66 16.99 0.71 3.25
CA GLY A 66 18.33 0.79 2.65
C GLY A 66 19.24 -0.40 3.01
N ALA A 67 20.41 -0.44 2.37
CA ALA A 67 21.38 -1.53 2.51
C ALA A 67 22.00 -1.60 3.93
N PRO A 68 22.45 -2.79 4.38
CA PRO A 68 23.21 -2.95 5.61
C PRO A 68 24.44 -2.01 5.63
N GLY A 69 24.68 -1.30 6.74
CA GLY A 69 25.82 -0.39 6.91
C GLY A 69 25.48 1.05 7.27
N HIS A 70 24.20 1.45 7.24
CA HIS A 70 23.75 2.79 7.65
C HIS A 70 22.66 2.72 8.75
N PRO A 71 23.04 2.45 10.02
CA PRO A 71 22.08 2.20 11.10
C PRO A 71 21.17 3.40 11.39
N LEU A 72 21.67 4.63 11.27
CA LEU A 72 20.86 5.84 11.45
C LEU A 72 19.76 5.97 10.40
N ARG A 73 20.06 5.68 9.13
CA ARG A 73 19.07 5.74 8.03
C ARG A 73 18.02 4.65 8.19
N ALA A 74 18.42 3.46 8.64
CA ALA A 74 17.51 2.37 8.93
C ALA A 74 16.58 2.71 10.10
N GLY A 75 17.12 3.28 11.18
CA GLY A 75 16.33 3.75 12.33
C GLY A 75 15.33 4.84 11.98
N LEU A 76 15.75 5.83 11.20
CA LEU A 76 14.86 6.90 10.71
C LEU A 76 13.72 6.33 9.85
N SER A 77 14.02 5.35 8.99
CA SER A 77 12.99 4.71 8.16
C SER A 77 11.95 4.00 9.02
N TRP A 78 12.37 3.24 10.02
CA TRP A 78 11.43 2.65 10.99
C TRP A 78 10.59 3.69 11.72
N LEU A 79 11.21 4.79 12.15
CA LEU A 79 10.48 5.89 12.80
C LEU A 79 9.40 6.48 11.89
N LEU A 80 9.72 6.72 10.61
CA LEU A 80 8.74 7.22 9.62
C LEU A 80 7.60 6.22 9.38
N GLY A 81 7.93 4.92 9.28
CA GLY A 81 6.94 3.86 9.13
C GLY A 81 6.00 3.73 10.34
N ILE A 82 6.57 3.77 11.56
CA ILE A 82 5.81 3.73 12.81
C ILE A 82 4.95 5.00 12.94
N ALA A 83 5.49 6.17 12.62
CA ALA A 83 4.73 7.41 12.62
C ALA A 83 3.54 7.33 11.67
N GLY A 84 3.73 6.86 10.42
CA GLY A 84 2.63 6.67 9.47
C GLY A 84 1.57 5.69 9.96
N PHE A 85 1.98 4.58 10.59
CA PHE A 85 1.06 3.61 11.19
C PHE A 85 0.26 4.20 12.35
N VAL A 86 0.91 4.95 13.25
CA VAL A 86 0.25 5.60 14.39
C VAL A 86 -0.72 6.68 13.91
N LEU A 87 -0.34 7.49 12.91
CA LEU A 87 -1.23 8.51 12.36
C LEU A 87 -2.47 7.91 11.69
N ALA A 88 -2.40 6.71 11.12
CA ALA A 88 -3.58 6.02 10.60
C ALA A 88 -4.63 5.70 11.70
N PHE A 89 -4.22 5.52 12.96
CA PHE A 89 -5.17 5.37 14.07
C PHE A 89 -5.87 6.66 14.43
N TYR A 90 -5.38 7.83 14.00
CA TYR A 90 -6.09 9.09 14.19
C TYR A 90 -7.47 9.05 13.52
N HIS A 91 -7.55 8.55 12.28
CA HIS A 91 -8.81 8.32 11.58
C HIS A 91 -9.74 7.35 12.30
N TRP A 92 -9.19 6.35 12.98
CA TRP A 92 -10.00 5.42 13.76
C TRP A 92 -10.58 6.13 14.99
N VAL A 93 -9.72 6.75 15.80
CA VAL A 93 -10.11 7.33 17.08
C VAL A 93 -11.07 8.52 16.90
N PHE A 94 -10.85 9.33 15.88
CA PHE A 94 -11.60 10.56 15.63
C PHE A 94 -12.56 10.46 14.44
N GLU A 95 -13.01 9.26 14.06
CA GLU A 95 -13.85 9.08 12.86
C GLU A 95 -15.10 9.98 12.86
N GLU A 96 -15.96 9.84 13.87
CA GLU A 96 -17.22 10.59 13.97
C GLU A 96 -16.98 12.11 13.94
N ASP A 97 -15.97 12.49 14.70
CA ASP A 97 -15.47 13.84 14.89
C ASP A 97 -15.00 14.48 13.57
N LEU A 98 -14.25 13.73 12.75
CA LEU A 98 -13.79 14.13 11.43
C LEU A 98 -14.93 14.26 10.43
N ILE A 99 -15.94 13.39 10.52
CA ILE A 99 -17.14 13.46 9.68
C ILE A 99 -17.96 14.71 10.00
N LEU A 100 -18.13 15.03 11.29
CA LEU A 100 -18.93 16.18 11.74
C LEU A 100 -18.29 17.53 11.39
N ARG A 101 -16.96 17.61 11.34
CA ARG A 101 -16.21 18.83 11.00
C ARG A 101 -15.67 18.84 9.57
N ALA A 102 -16.22 18.01 8.67
CA ALA A 102 -15.82 18.01 7.27
C ALA A 102 -15.97 19.41 6.65
N GLY A 103 -14.89 19.93 6.04
CA GLY A 103 -14.83 21.31 5.53
C GLY A 103 -14.42 22.37 6.54
N ASP A 104 -14.26 22.03 7.83
CA ASP A 104 -13.74 22.90 8.90
C ASP A 104 -12.74 22.14 9.80
N PRO A 105 -11.58 21.72 9.26
CA PRO A 105 -10.61 20.91 9.99
C PRO A 105 -9.96 21.69 11.14
N SER A 106 -9.74 21.03 12.27
CA SER A 106 -8.98 21.61 13.39
C SER A 106 -7.48 21.69 13.07
N ASP A 107 -6.73 22.50 13.83
CA ASP A 107 -5.26 22.61 13.69
C ASP A 107 -4.55 21.25 13.80
N LEU A 108 -5.06 20.35 14.66
CA LEU A 108 -4.52 19.00 14.79
C LEU A 108 -4.78 18.16 13.55
N ASP A 109 -5.96 18.26 12.94
CA ASP A 109 -6.27 17.56 11.68
C ASP A 109 -5.34 18.03 10.57
N LEU A 110 -5.06 19.33 10.50
CA LEU A 110 -4.13 19.90 9.52
C LEU A 110 -2.71 19.37 9.69
N ILE A 111 -2.22 19.26 10.94
CA ILE A 111 -0.90 18.71 11.23
C ILE A 111 -0.85 17.23 10.86
N VAL A 112 -1.83 16.43 11.30
CA VAL A 112 -1.88 14.98 11.02
C VAL A 112 -2.00 14.72 9.53
N GLY A 113 -2.89 15.42 8.84
CA GLY A 113 -3.10 15.30 7.40
C GLY A 113 -1.87 15.73 6.61
N GLY A 114 -1.24 16.86 6.98
CA GLY A 114 -0.01 17.33 6.37
C GLY A 114 1.15 16.35 6.53
N ILE A 115 1.37 15.81 7.73
CA ILE A 115 2.42 14.80 7.97
C ILE A 115 2.12 13.53 7.15
N THR A 116 0.88 13.06 7.15
CA THR A 116 0.48 11.86 6.40
C THR A 116 0.72 12.05 4.90
N LEU A 117 0.38 13.22 4.35
CA LEU A 117 0.62 13.56 2.95
C LEU A 117 2.13 13.50 2.61
N VAL A 118 2.98 14.09 3.45
CA VAL A 118 4.44 14.05 3.26
C VAL A 118 4.97 12.62 3.34
N LEU A 119 4.49 11.82 4.30
CA LEU A 119 4.90 10.42 4.43
C LEU A 119 4.51 9.58 3.22
N VAL A 120 3.32 9.80 2.65
CA VAL A 120 2.86 9.12 1.43
C VAL A 120 3.72 9.51 0.23
N PHE A 121 4.05 10.80 0.06
CA PHE A 121 4.95 11.26 -1.01
C PHE A 121 6.34 10.62 -0.90
N GLU A 122 6.89 10.58 0.31
CA GLU A 122 8.19 9.98 0.56
C GLU A 122 8.17 8.46 0.36
N ALA A 123 7.12 7.77 0.79
CA ALA A 123 6.93 6.33 0.55
C ALA A 123 6.82 6.03 -0.96
N ALA A 124 6.03 6.82 -1.69
CA ALA A 124 5.91 6.71 -3.15
C ALA A 124 7.24 6.96 -3.85
N ARG A 125 8.01 7.96 -3.40
CA ARG A 125 9.36 8.25 -3.91
C ARG A 125 10.31 7.07 -3.73
N ARG A 126 10.26 6.38 -2.59
CA ARG A 126 11.10 5.21 -2.31
C ARG A 126 10.66 3.97 -3.08
N ALA A 127 9.36 3.78 -3.27
CA ALA A 127 8.81 2.58 -3.89
C ALA A 127 8.86 2.59 -5.42
N ILE A 128 8.51 3.72 -6.05
CA ILE A 128 8.32 3.83 -7.51
C ILE A 128 9.33 4.82 -8.13
N GLY A 129 10.00 5.63 -7.32
CA GLY A 129 10.93 6.66 -7.77
C GLY A 129 10.31 8.06 -7.78
N ILE A 130 11.07 9.06 -8.24
CA ILE A 130 10.71 10.48 -8.12
C ILE A 130 9.61 10.94 -9.09
N ALA A 131 9.36 10.19 -10.17
CA ALA A 131 8.45 10.61 -11.24
C ALA A 131 7.01 10.86 -10.74
N LEU A 132 6.44 9.92 -9.97
CA LEU A 132 5.08 10.04 -9.44
C LEU A 132 4.95 11.19 -8.42
N PRO A 133 5.78 11.28 -7.36
CA PRO A 133 5.75 12.41 -6.44
C PRO A 133 5.92 13.76 -7.14
N LEU A 134 6.75 13.84 -8.18
CA LEU A 134 6.95 15.08 -8.94
C LEU A 134 5.65 15.51 -9.62
N ILE A 135 4.99 14.60 -10.33
CA ILE A 135 3.72 14.88 -10.99
C ILE A 135 2.66 15.31 -9.96
N CYS A 136 2.54 14.57 -8.86
CA CYS A 136 1.61 14.93 -7.77
C CYS A 136 1.95 16.31 -7.16
N SER A 137 3.24 16.64 -7.02
CA SER A 137 3.68 17.94 -6.50
C SER A 137 3.29 19.08 -7.43
N VAL A 138 3.37 18.88 -8.75
CA VAL A 138 2.95 19.88 -9.74
C VAL A 138 1.45 20.14 -9.65
N PHE A 139 0.62 19.09 -9.55
CA PHE A 139 -0.82 19.26 -9.37
C PHE A 139 -1.20 19.83 -8.00
N LEU A 140 -0.44 19.51 -6.96
CA LEU A 140 -0.62 20.12 -5.64
C LEU A 140 -0.27 21.61 -5.67
N ALA A 141 0.81 21.98 -6.35
CA ALA A 141 1.17 23.38 -6.58
C ALA A 141 0.10 24.10 -7.41
N TYR A 142 -0.47 23.44 -8.42
CA TYR A 142 -1.61 23.98 -9.16
C TYR A 142 -2.82 24.21 -8.26
N ALA A 143 -3.17 23.28 -7.36
CA ALA A 143 -4.28 23.47 -6.43
C ALA A 143 -4.08 24.66 -5.46
N LEU A 144 -2.84 24.92 -5.05
CA LEU A 144 -2.51 26.01 -4.12
C LEU A 144 -2.34 27.37 -4.82
N PHE A 145 -1.75 27.39 -6.01
CA PHE A 145 -1.33 28.63 -6.68
C PHE A 145 -2.06 28.91 -7.99
N GLY A 146 -3.00 28.06 -8.41
CA GLY A 146 -3.69 28.19 -9.69
C GLY A 146 -4.53 29.46 -9.82
N GLU A 147 -4.87 30.15 -8.71
CA GLU A 147 -5.51 31.48 -8.75
C GLU A 147 -4.65 32.56 -9.43
N HIS A 148 -3.33 32.38 -9.46
CA HIS A 148 -2.39 33.31 -10.08
C HIS A 148 -2.15 33.03 -11.57
N LEU A 149 -2.71 31.95 -12.12
CA LEU A 149 -2.54 31.59 -13.52
C LEU A 149 -3.48 32.40 -14.42
N PRO A 150 -3.07 32.71 -15.67
CA PRO A 150 -3.91 33.48 -16.60
C PRO A 150 -4.93 32.61 -17.33
N GLY A 151 -6.06 33.22 -17.71
CA GLY A 151 -7.07 32.62 -18.58
C GLY A 151 -7.84 31.48 -17.93
N ASP A 152 -8.19 30.46 -18.71
CA ASP A 152 -9.03 29.34 -18.28
C ASP A 152 -8.35 28.39 -17.27
N LEU A 153 -7.04 28.56 -17.04
CA LEU A 153 -6.29 27.82 -16.02
C LEU A 153 -6.45 28.41 -14.61
N ALA A 154 -7.07 29.60 -14.49
CA ALA A 154 -7.31 30.23 -13.20
C ALA A 154 -8.46 29.56 -12.44
N HIS A 155 -8.32 29.39 -11.13
CA HIS A 155 -9.43 29.01 -10.24
C HIS A 155 -9.54 29.96 -9.06
N ARG A 156 -10.62 29.85 -8.27
CA ARG A 156 -10.97 30.77 -7.16
C ARG A 156 -10.00 30.82 -5.96
N GLY A 157 -8.85 30.14 -6.04
CA GLY A 157 -7.97 29.86 -4.90
C GLY A 157 -8.53 28.80 -3.95
N TYR A 158 -7.65 28.02 -3.33
CA TYR A 158 -8.02 27.09 -2.26
C TYR A 158 -7.10 27.32 -1.06
N ALA A 159 -7.69 27.44 0.12
CA ALA A 159 -6.90 27.53 1.35
C ALA A 159 -6.15 26.21 1.59
N LEU A 160 -4.96 26.29 2.19
CA LEU A 160 -4.16 25.10 2.52
C LEU A 160 -4.97 24.11 3.40
N SER A 161 -5.79 24.64 4.31
CA SER A 161 -6.67 23.83 5.16
C SER A 161 -7.65 23.00 4.33
N GLN A 162 -8.28 23.60 3.33
CA GLN A 162 -9.21 22.91 2.42
C GLN A 162 -8.51 21.84 1.57
N VAL A 163 -7.28 22.11 1.11
CA VAL A 163 -6.50 21.15 0.33
C VAL A 163 -6.10 19.95 1.20
N ILE A 164 -5.62 20.19 2.42
CA ILE A 164 -5.25 19.11 3.34
C ILE A 164 -6.50 18.31 3.74
N ASP A 165 -7.62 18.96 4.05
CA ASP A 165 -8.89 18.30 4.38
C ASP A 165 -9.31 17.33 3.27
N GLN A 166 -9.35 17.82 2.03
CA GLN A 166 -9.73 17.01 0.88
C GLN A 166 -8.78 15.84 0.63
N LEU A 167 -7.46 16.06 0.78
CA LEU A 167 -6.45 15.04 0.48
C LEU A 167 -6.30 13.99 1.59
N ALA A 168 -6.41 14.39 2.85
CA ALA A 168 -6.15 13.53 4.00
C ALA A 168 -7.41 12.97 4.65
N PHE A 169 -8.57 13.60 4.50
CA PHE A 169 -9.81 13.15 5.14
C PHE A 169 -10.97 12.97 4.15
N GLY A 170 -10.88 13.58 2.96
CA GLY A 170 -11.84 13.39 1.88
C GLY A 170 -11.77 12.04 1.15
N THR A 171 -12.78 11.77 0.32
CA THR A 171 -12.93 10.52 -0.44
C THR A 171 -12.23 10.51 -1.80
N GLU A 172 -11.61 11.62 -2.19
CA GLU A 172 -10.88 11.76 -3.47
C GLU A 172 -9.36 11.86 -3.28
N GLY A 173 -8.90 11.84 -2.03
CA GLY A 173 -7.49 11.98 -1.66
C GLY A 173 -6.76 10.64 -1.47
N ILE A 174 -5.91 10.59 -0.45
CA ILE A 174 -5.13 9.41 -0.04
C ILE A 174 -6.05 8.21 0.19
N TYR A 175 -7.20 8.45 0.83
CA TYR A 175 -8.22 7.45 1.06
C TYR A 175 -9.27 7.51 -0.05
N GLY A 176 -8.82 7.57 -1.30
CA GLY A 176 -9.65 7.62 -2.50
C GLY A 176 -9.97 6.26 -3.10
N ILE A 177 -10.74 6.24 -4.20
CA ILE A 177 -11.16 5.00 -4.89
C ILE A 177 -10.00 4.00 -5.09
N PRO A 178 -8.78 4.41 -5.49
CA PRO A 178 -7.65 3.48 -5.62
C PRO A 178 -7.34 2.73 -4.32
N THR A 179 -7.34 3.42 -3.18
CA THR A 179 -7.10 2.82 -1.86
C THR A 179 -8.25 1.90 -1.44
N TYR A 180 -9.50 2.27 -1.77
CA TYR A 180 -10.66 1.40 -1.54
C TYR A 180 -10.56 0.09 -2.33
N VAL A 181 -10.23 0.18 -3.62
CA VAL A 181 -10.06 -1.00 -4.47
C VAL A 181 -8.84 -1.83 -4.01
N SER A 182 -7.78 -1.17 -3.56
CA SER A 182 -6.59 -1.80 -3.01
C SER A 182 -6.91 -2.65 -1.77
N SER A 183 -7.56 -2.06 -0.76
CA SER A 183 -7.87 -2.75 0.48
C SER A 183 -8.92 -3.85 0.30
N SER A 184 -9.92 -3.62 -0.55
CA SER A 184 -11.07 -4.53 -0.65
C SER A 184 -10.83 -5.71 -1.60
N TYR A 185 -10.02 -5.52 -2.65
CA TYR A 185 -9.90 -6.51 -3.73
C TYR A 185 -8.45 -6.87 -4.01
N ILE A 186 -7.61 -5.89 -4.38
CA ILE A 186 -6.25 -6.15 -4.89
C ILE A 186 -5.41 -6.88 -3.83
N PHE A 187 -5.50 -6.46 -2.57
CA PHE A 187 -4.73 -7.08 -1.49
C PHE A 187 -5.05 -8.57 -1.36
N LEU A 188 -6.33 -8.95 -1.34
CA LEU A 188 -6.74 -10.36 -1.21
C LEU A 188 -6.29 -11.17 -2.43
N PHE A 189 -6.44 -10.65 -3.64
CA PHE A 189 -5.98 -11.32 -4.85
C PHE A 189 -4.47 -11.57 -4.83
N ILE A 190 -3.67 -10.58 -4.39
CA ILE A 190 -2.22 -10.75 -4.25
C ILE A 190 -1.90 -11.75 -3.12
N LEU A 191 -2.58 -11.67 -1.98
CA LEU A 191 -2.34 -12.56 -0.85
C LEU A 191 -2.65 -14.02 -1.20
N PHE A 192 -3.83 -14.29 -1.77
CA PHE A 192 -4.19 -15.64 -2.22
C PHE A 192 -3.33 -16.09 -3.39
N GLY A 193 -3.04 -15.21 -4.35
CA GLY A 193 -2.17 -15.54 -5.49
C GLY A 193 -0.77 -15.96 -5.03
N THR A 194 -0.15 -15.19 -4.14
CA THR A 194 1.17 -15.52 -3.59
C THR A 194 1.13 -16.75 -2.68
N PHE A 195 0.05 -16.96 -1.92
CA PHE A 195 -0.13 -18.19 -1.13
C PHE A 195 -0.22 -19.44 -2.03
N LEU A 196 -1.02 -19.40 -3.09
CA LEU A 196 -1.17 -20.52 -4.03
C LEU A 196 0.12 -20.80 -4.81
N GLU A 197 0.85 -19.75 -5.18
CA GLU A 197 2.18 -19.86 -5.80
C GLU A 197 3.15 -20.62 -4.88
N GLN A 198 3.21 -20.23 -3.59
CA GLN A 198 4.06 -20.89 -2.60
C GLN A 198 3.59 -22.28 -2.21
N ALA A 199 2.27 -22.55 -2.25
CA ALA A 199 1.69 -23.87 -2.04
C ALA A 199 2.00 -24.85 -3.20
N GLY A 200 2.64 -24.38 -4.28
CA GLY A 200 3.04 -25.23 -5.40
C GLY A 200 1.90 -25.53 -6.36
N MET A 201 0.85 -24.71 -6.42
CA MET A 201 -0.28 -24.91 -7.33
C MET A 201 0.13 -25.00 -8.80
N ILE A 202 1.15 -24.25 -9.21
CA ILE A 202 1.70 -24.34 -10.57
C ILE A 202 2.22 -25.76 -10.86
N ARG A 203 2.87 -26.41 -9.87
CA ARG A 203 3.33 -27.80 -10.00
C ARG A 203 2.15 -28.77 -10.01
N LEU A 204 1.16 -28.56 -9.14
CA LEU A 204 -0.06 -29.36 -9.11
C LEU A 204 -0.76 -29.38 -10.48
N PHE A 205 -0.95 -28.22 -11.12
CA PHE A 205 -1.59 -28.12 -12.43
C PHE A 205 -0.73 -28.72 -13.54
N THR A 206 0.59 -28.55 -13.47
CA THR A 206 1.53 -29.18 -14.41
C THR A 206 1.49 -30.71 -14.32
N ASP A 207 1.52 -31.26 -13.10
CA ASP A 207 1.48 -32.70 -12.84
C ASP A 207 0.12 -33.30 -13.25
N PHE A 208 -0.97 -32.58 -13.00
CA PHE A 208 -2.31 -32.95 -13.46
C PHE A 208 -2.41 -32.97 -14.99
N ALA A 209 -1.88 -31.96 -15.67
CA ALA A 209 -1.83 -31.91 -17.13
C ALA A 209 -0.96 -33.04 -17.71
N LEU A 210 0.20 -33.33 -17.10
CA LEU A 210 1.06 -34.46 -17.46
C LEU A 210 0.32 -35.80 -17.32
N GLY A 211 -0.39 -36.02 -16.21
CA GLY A 211 -1.16 -37.23 -15.97
C GLY A 211 -2.31 -37.44 -16.96
N THR A 212 -2.97 -36.35 -17.39
CA THR A 212 -4.15 -36.42 -18.27
C THR A 212 -3.80 -36.53 -19.75
N VAL A 213 -2.86 -35.73 -20.26
CA VAL A 213 -2.56 -35.64 -21.70
C VAL A 213 -1.10 -35.90 -22.09
N GLY A 214 -0.21 -36.08 -21.10
CA GLY A 214 1.23 -36.24 -21.33
C GLY A 214 1.61 -37.50 -22.12
N HIS A 215 0.81 -38.57 -22.02
CA HIS A 215 1.03 -39.82 -22.76
C HIS A 215 0.56 -39.76 -24.23
N THR A 216 -0.12 -38.68 -24.64
CA THR A 216 -0.68 -38.56 -26.00
C THR A 216 0.35 -38.00 -26.99
N ARG A 217 0.17 -38.26 -28.30
CA ARG A 217 0.99 -37.62 -29.34
C ARG A 217 0.85 -36.10 -29.25
N GLY A 218 1.98 -35.40 -29.19
CA GLY A 218 2.04 -33.96 -28.90
C GLY A 218 1.92 -33.60 -27.41
N GLY A 219 2.14 -34.56 -26.51
CA GLY A 219 2.00 -34.43 -25.05
C GLY A 219 2.57 -33.12 -24.48
N PRO A 220 3.83 -32.76 -24.73
CA PRO A 220 4.40 -31.52 -24.20
C PRO A 220 3.64 -30.24 -24.61
N ALA A 221 3.14 -30.18 -25.85
CA ALA A 221 2.37 -29.05 -26.33
C ALA A 221 0.97 -28.99 -25.70
N LYS A 222 0.30 -30.15 -25.58
CA LYS A 222 -1.02 -30.24 -24.94
C LYS A 222 -0.97 -29.95 -23.44
N VAL A 223 0.06 -30.45 -22.75
CA VAL A 223 0.33 -30.16 -21.33
C VAL A 223 0.49 -28.66 -21.12
N SER A 224 1.25 -27.99 -22.00
CA SER A 224 1.47 -26.54 -21.90
C SER A 224 0.16 -25.75 -22.03
N VAL A 225 -0.72 -26.13 -22.97
CA VAL A 225 -2.02 -25.46 -23.17
C VAL A 225 -2.97 -25.73 -22.00
N VAL A 226 -3.09 -27.00 -21.57
CA VAL A 226 -3.99 -27.38 -20.47
C VAL A 226 -3.54 -26.75 -19.15
N SER A 227 -2.24 -26.78 -18.85
CA SER A 227 -1.70 -26.17 -17.64
C SER A 227 -1.79 -24.64 -17.64
N SER A 228 -1.85 -23.99 -18.80
CA SER A 228 -2.00 -22.52 -18.88
C SER A 228 -3.46 -22.06 -18.79
N GLY A 229 -4.42 -22.96 -19.01
CA GLY A 229 -5.86 -22.68 -18.94
C GLY A 229 -6.51 -23.02 -17.59
N LEU A 230 -5.74 -23.58 -16.65
CA LEU A 230 -6.13 -23.93 -15.28
C LEU A 230 -5.54 -22.93 -14.28
#